data_AF-A0A3S0CK04-F1
#
_entry.id   AF-A0A3S0CK04-F1
#
_cell.length_a   1.000
_cell.length_b   1.000
_cell.length_c   1.000
_cell.angle_alpha   90.00
_cell.angle_beta   90.00
_cell.angle_gamma   90.00
#
_symmetry.space_group_name_H-M   'P 1'
#
loop_
_entity.id
_entity.type
_entity.pdbx_description
1 polymer ?
#
loop_
_entity_poly.entity_id
_entity_poly.type
_entity_poly.pdbx_seq_one_letter_code
_entity_poly.pdbx_strand_id
1 'polypeptide(L)'
;MKKLIFIGLTIALITGCQEKTPQRYSQQSPQITTVKQLIGNYNNQTYDTSFYTDTSKTYYNTKDNPLSPEETIAYHKEMDKNYSERGFLDQDQEYEMVVTDKGETWVNCWLDWRGTLSANDQVIDIPIHLTYQFIDGKIVREVGMWDPTEVVLALQEMEMKNSMSADEKQIQATIDNIIKAWNTNDKDLMYANLANNIVRTDNGTIMANKPSDYGDFIDIYHGAFPDFKVNLDKTVIKGNKAYMNWSCTGTNTKDFMGNAPTNKKIETHGFSVWTFNKEGKGAKEDAFYDNMAVFTQLGYSMPAPN
;
A
#
# COMPACT_ATOMS: atom_id res chain seq x y z
N MET A 1 -24.32 60.85 76.40
CA MET A 1 -24.95 59.51 76.47
C MET A 1 -25.53 59.23 75.08
N LYS A 2 -25.17 58.24 74.28
CA LYS A 2 -24.70 56.87 74.48
C LYS A 2 -23.72 56.48 73.34
N LYS A 3 -22.81 55.58 73.69
CA LYS A 3 -21.78 54.91 72.86
C LYS A 3 -22.41 53.97 71.80
N LEU A 4 -21.68 53.66 70.72
CA LEU A 4 -21.52 52.34 70.06
C LEU A 4 -20.79 52.55 68.71
N ILE A 5 -19.46 52.39 68.63
CA ILE A 5 -18.64 51.17 68.40
C ILE A 5 -18.37 50.91 66.89
N PHE A 6 -17.07 50.93 66.58
CA PHE A 6 -16.34 50.55 65.38
C PHE A 6 -16.78 49.21 64.75
N ILE A 7 -16.78 49.15 63.41
CA ILE A 7 -16.06 48.10 62.63
C ILE A 7 -15.58 48.74 61.32
N GLY A 8 -14.27 49.01 61.20
CA GLY A 8 -13.62 49.31 59.92
C GLY A 8 -13.20 48.00 59.26
N LEU A 9 -13.83 47.64 58.14
CA LEU A 9 -13.36 46.56 57.27
C LEU A 9 -12.22 47.12 56.40
N THR A 10 -10.97 46.83 56.77
CA THR A 10 -9.82 47.07 55.89
C THR A 10 -9.73 45.90 54.91
N ILE A 11 -10.24 46.07 53.70
CA ILE A 11 -10.02 45.11 52.60
C ILE A 11 -8.60 45.35 52.08
N ALA A 12 -7.66 44.53 52.52
CA ALA A 12 -6.36 44.44 51.88
C ALA A 12 -6.52 43.66 50.56
N LEU A 13 -6.51 44.38 49.43
CA LEU A 13 -6.39 43.79 48.10
C LEU A 13 -4.99 43.19 47.96
N ILE A 14 -4.88 41.87 48.20
CA ILE A 14 -3.71 41.10 47.80
C ILE A 14 -3.79 40.97 46.27
N THR A 15 -3.17 41.90 45.55
CA THR A 15 -2.82 41.68 44.14
C THR A 15 -1.76 40.60 44.10
N GLY A 16 -2.18 39.34 44.04
CA GLY A 16 -1.28 38.25 43.70
C GLY A 16 -0.79 38.48 42.27
N CYS A 17 0.47 38.89 42.12
CA CYS A 17 1.19 38.66 40.86
C CYS A 17 1.21 37.15 40.64
N GLN A 18 0.26 36.63 39.87
CA GLN A 18 0.46 35.36 39.20
C GLN A 18 1.67 35.59 38.30
N GLU A 19 2.82 35.01 38.64
CA GLU A 19 3.89 34.81 37.68
C GLU A 19 3.24 34.12 36.48
N LYS A 20 3.12 34.83 35.35
CA LYS A 20 2.61 34.26 34.12
C LYS A 20 3.61 33.19 33.73
N THR A 21 3.29 31.92 34.01
CA THR A 21 4.04 30.79 33.48
C THR A 21 4.18 31.04 31.98
N PRO A 22 5.41 31.05 31.42
CA PRO A 22 5.60 31.29 30.01
C PRO A 22 4.72 30.31 29.21
N GLN A 23 3.93 30.83 28.28
CA GLN A 23 3.09 30.00 27.44
C GLN A 23 4.01 29.11 26.59
N ARG A 24 4.12 27.83 26.96
CA ARG A 24 4.98 26.83 26.31
C ARG A 24 4.28 26.01 25.24
N TYR A 25 2.96 26.14 25.14
CA TYR A 25 2.12 25.43 24.17
C TYR A 25 1.11 26.40 23.56
N SER A 26 0.86 26.28 22.26
CA SER A 26 -0.22 26.99 21.60
C SER A 26 -0.70 26.27 20.34
N GLN A 27 -2.01 26.30 20.08
CA GLN A 27 -2.60 25.96 18.77
C GLN A 27 -2.80 27.20 17.88
N GLN A 28 -2.40 28.38 18.37
CA GLN A 28 -2.49 29.65 17.66
C GLN A 28 -1.18 30.42 17.82
N SER A 29 -0.43 30.57 16.74
CA SER A 29 0.81 31.34 16.72
C SER A 29 1.12 31.84 15.31
N PRO A 30 1.93 32.92 15.17
CA PRO A 30 2.45 33.34 13.87
C PRO A 30 3.21 32.22 13.15
N GLN A 31 3.93 31.37 13.88
CA GLN A 31 4.67 30.23 13.33
C GLN A 31 3.72 29.18 12.74
N ILE A 32 2.60 28.89 13.40
CA ILE A 32 1.55 28.01 12.84
C ILE A 32 0.96 28.62 11.56
N THR A 33 0.74 29.94 11.53
CA THR A 33 0.29 30.61 10.30
C THR A 33 1.30 30.42 9.16
N THR A 34 2.60 30.56 9.43
CA THR A 34 3.65 30.28 8.45
C THR A 34 3.63 28.83 7.97
N VAL A 35 3.49 27.84 8.86
CA VAL A 35 3.43 26.43 8.46
C VAL A 35 2.18 26.16 7.60
N LYS A 36 1.02 26.71 7.95
CA LYS A 36 -0.20 26.59 7.10
C LYS A 36 0.00 27.19 5.71
N GLN A 37 0.73 28.29 5.59
CA GLN A 37 1.11 28.85 4.28
C GLN A 37 2.04 27.91 3.50
N LEU A 38 2.99 27.25 4.17
CA LEU A 38 3.86 26.24 3.53
C LEU A 38 3.08 25.04 3.01
N ILE A 39 2.11 24.52 3.78
CA ILE A 39 1.21 23.45 3.35
C ILE A 39 0.40 23.89 2.13
N GLY A 40 -0.14 25.11 2.15
CA GLY A 40 -0.83 25.69 1.00
C GLY A 40 0.08 25.85 -0.22
N ASN A 41 1.33 26.27 -0.03
CA ASN A 41 2.29 26.41 -1.12
C ASN A 41 2.65 25.06 -1.74
N TYR A 42 2.87 24.04 -0.91
CA TYR A 42 3.11 22.67 -1.35
C TYR A 42 1.95 22.14 -2.20
N ASN A 43 0.71 22.28 -1.73
CA ASN A 43 -0.49 21.86 -2.46
C ASN A 43 -0.66 22.60 -3.80
N ASN A 44 -0.29 23.89 -3.84
CA ASN A 44 -0.34 24.70 -5.05
C ASN A 44 0.92 24.60 -5.93
N GLN A 45 1.89 23.76 -5.55
CA GLN A 45 3.19 23.62 -6.22
C GLN A 45 3.93 24.96 -6.39
N THR A 46 3.75 25.88 -5.43
CA THR A 46 4.47 27.16 -5.38
C THR A 46 5.67 27.03 -4.44
N TYR A 47 6.78 27.64 -4.84
CA TYR A 47 8.05 27.52 -4.13
C TYR A 47 8.45 28.88 -3.55
N ASP A 48 8.19 29.07 -2.25
CA ASP A 48 8.58 30.26 -1.50
C ASP A 48 9.56 29.88 -0.38
N THR A 49 10.84 30.16 -0.61
CA THR A 49 11.91 29.90 0.36
C THR A 49 12.04 31.00 1.41
N SER A 50 11.27 32.09 1.30
CA SER A 50 11.40 33.23 2.20
C SER A 50 11.09 32.88 3.66
N PHE A 51 10.37 31.79 3.93
CA PHE A 51 10.11 31.30 5.29
C PHE A 51 11.32 30.64 5.95
N TYR A 52 12.31 30.24 5.17
CA TYR A 52 13.50 29.53 5.63
C TYR A 52 14.69 30.49 5.78
N THR A 53 15.67 30.08 6.59
CA THR A 53 17.02 30.67 6.53
C THR A 53 17.84 29.99 5.44
N ASP A 54 18.81 30.70 4.86
CA ASP A 54 19.69 30.13 3.81
C ASP A 54 20.48 28.89 4.28
N THR A 55 20.64 28.74 5.60
CA THR A 55 21.36 27.62 6.23
C THR A 55 20.42 26.56 6.82
N SER A 56 19.11 26.67 6.57
CA SER A 56 18.14 25.72 7.10
C SER A 56 18.37 24.32 6.58
N LYS A 57 18.04 23.32 7.40
CA LYS A 57 18.24 21.91 7.06
C LYS A 57 16.91 21.15 7.10
N THR A 58 16.58 20.50 5.99
CA THR A 58 15.38 19.66 5.86
C THR A 58 15.77 18.19 5.85
N TYR A 59 15.08 17.40 6.67
CA TYR A 59 15.33 15.97 6.87
C TYR A 59 14.05 15.17 6.58
N TYR A 60 14.04 14.41 5.50
CA TYR A 60 12.91 13.56 5.11
C TYR A 60 13.24 12.09 5.31
N ASN A 61 12.63 11.44 6.30
CA ASN A 61 12.87 10.03 6.65
C ASN A 61 14.35 9.66 6.87
N THR A 62 15.19 10.63 7.26
CA THR A 62 16.63 10.45 7.47
C THR A 62 17.12 11.32 8.62
N LYS A 63 18.22 10.92 9.27
CA LYS A 63 18.97 11.76 10.22
C LYS A 63 20.23 12.39 9.60
N ASP A 64 20.64 11.89 8.44
CA ASP A 64 21.87 12.24 7.74
C ASP A 64 21.55 12.90 6.39
N ASN A 65 22.51 13.63 5.81
CA ASN A 65 22.40 14.29 4.50
C ASN A 65 21.16 15.20 4.34
N PRO A 66 21.04 16.26 5.15
CA PRO A 66 19.93 17.20 5.03
C PRO A 66 19.95 17.92 3.68
N LEU A 67 18.76 18.28 3.22
CA LEU A 67 18.55 19.12 2.06
C LEU A 67 18.59 20.60 2.48
N SER A 68 19.19 21.44 1.64
CA SER A 68 18.99 22.89 1.62
C SER A 68 17.60 23.25 1.10
N PRO A 69 17.15 24.53 1.22
CA PRO A 69 15.90 24.97 0.61
C PRO A 69 15.83 24.71 -0.91
N GLU A 70 16.93 24.94 -1.63
CA GLU A 70 16.99 24.71 -3.08
C GLU A 70 16.89 23.22 -3.42
N GLU A 71 17.61 22.36 -2.70
CA GLU A 71 17.56 20.91 -2.88
C GLU A 71 16.19 20.33 -2.52
N THR A 72 15.51 20.90 -1.52
CA THR A 72 14.14 20.51 -1.14
C THR A 72 13.15 20.80 -2.27
N ILE A 73 13.28 21.95 -2.93
CA ILE A 73 12.46 22.28 -4.11
C ILE A 73 12.74 21.30 -5.26
N ALA A 74 14.02 21.01 -5.51
CA ALA A 74 14.41 20.06 -6.56
C ALA A 74 13.87 18.65 -6.28
N TYR A 75 13.94 18.20 -5.02
CA TYR A 75 13.37 16.93 -4.56
C TYR A 75 11.86 16.85 -4.86
N HIS A 76 11.09 17.86 -4.47
CA HIS A 76 9.64 17.86 -4.71
C HIS A 76 9.31 17.88 -6.21
N LYS A 77 10.01 18.68 -7.02
CA LYS A 77 9.82 18.68 -8.49
C LYS A 77 10.12 17.33 -9.14
N GLU A 78 11.10 16.60 -8.63
CA GLU A 78 11.41 15.26 -9.14
C GLU A 78 10.30 14.28 -8.78
N MET A 79 9.85 14.30 -7.51
CA MET A 79 8.79 13.42 -7.03
C MET A 79 7.44 13.70 -7.70
N ASP A 80 7.14 14.96 -8.03
CA ASP A 80 5.89 15.38 -8.67
C ASP A 80 5.64 14.68 -10.01
N LYS A 81 6.69 14.23 -10.71
CA LYS A 81 6.56 13.48 -11.96
C LYS A 81 5.84 12.14 -11.78
N ASN A 82 5.89 11.58 -10.56
CA ASN A 82 5.25 10.30 -10.25
C ASN A 82 3.74 10.42 -10.04
N TYR A 83 3.20 11.64 -9.89
CA TYR A 83 1.81 11.87 -9.49
C TYR A 83 1.05 12.72 -10.50
N SER A 84 -0.17 12.30 -10.82
CA SER A 84 -1.12 13.10 -11.61
C SER A 84 -1.82 14.14 -10.74
N GLU A 85 -1.94 13.85 -9.45
CA GLU A 85 -2.48 14.74 -8.41
C GLU A 85 -1.77 14.43 -7.08
N ARG A 86 -1.45 15.46 -6.30
CA ARG A 86 -0.87 15.29 -4.95
C ARG A 86 -1.19 16.47 -4.04
N GLY A 87 -1.32 16.21 -2.75
CA GLY A 87 -1.45 17.27 -1.75
C GLY A 87 -1.82 16.75 -0.36
N PHE A 88 -1.71 17.63 0.63
CA PHE A 88 -2.29 17.42 1.95
C PHE A 88 -3.81 17.64 1.90
N LEU A 89 -4.56 16.77 2.56
CA LEU A 89 -6.01 16.88 2.70
C LEU A 89 -6.37 17.99 3.70
N ASP A 90 -7.50 18.66 3.49
CA ASP A 90 -7.97 19.75 4.36
C ASP A 90 -8.58 19.28 5.69
N GLN A 91 -8.89 17.99 5.79
CA GLN A 91 -9.45 17.37 7.00
C GLN A 91 -8.35 16.93 7.95
N ASP A 92 -8.68 16.85 9.24
CA ASP A 92 -7.85 16.25 10.29
C ASP A 92 -6.42 16.82 10.43
N GLN A 93 -6.20 18.04 9.94
CA GLN A 93 -4.91 18.73 10.12
C GLN A 93 -4.77 19.27 11.54
N GLU A 94 -3.78 18.77 12.27
CA GLU A 94 -3.46 19.23 13.62
C GLU A 94 -2.14 20.00 13.63
N TYR A 95 -2.11 21.09 14.40
CA TYR A 95 -0.94 21.95 14.54
C TYR A 95 -0.74 22.33 16.01
N GLU A 96 0.48 22.16 16.49
CA GLU A 96 0.90 22.66 17.80
C GLU A 96 2.21 23.41 17.69
N MET A 97 2.32 24.49 18.45
CA MET A 97 3.58 25.19 18.70
C MET A 97 4.00 24.93 20.13
N VAL A 98 5.27 24.54 20.31
CA VAL A 98 5.87 24.31 21.62
C VAL A 98 7.14 25.14 21.81
N VAL A 99 7.37 25.57 23.05
CA VAL A 99 8.64 26.13 23.49
C VAL A 99 9.29 25.15 24.46
N THR A 100 10.45 24.62 24.08
CA THR A 100 11.15 23.59 24.86
C THR A 100 11.79 24.17 26.14
N ASP A 101 12.27 23.31 27.03
CA ASP A 101 13.06 23.73 28.20
C ASP A 101 14.34 24.51 27.83
N LYS A 102 14.83 24.34 26.60
CA LYS A 102 15.98 25.08 26.06
C LYS A 102 15.59 26.40 25.40
N GLY A 103 14.31 26.76 25.40
CA GLY A 103 13.79 27.96 24.74
C GLY A 103 13.67 27.86 23.22
N GLU A 104 13.72 26.65 22.66
CA GLU A 104 13.55 26.43 21.22
C GLU A 104 12.07 26.46 20.86
N THR A 105 11.72 27.19 19.80
CA THR A 105 10.35 27.20 19.27
C THR A 105 10.23 26.15 18.18
N TRP A 106 9.25 25.25 18.32
CA TRP A 106 8.93 24.22 17.34
C TRP A 106 7.46 24.28 16.96
N VAL A 107 7.14 23.99 15.70
CA VAL A 107 5.78 23.71 15.25
C VAL A 107 5.71 22.28 14.77
N ASN A 108 4.87 21.46 15.39
CA ASN A 108 4.56 20.11 14.95
C ASN A 108 3.23 20.11 14.21
N CYS A 109 3.14 19.33 13.14
CA CYS A 109 1.88 19.06 12.48
C CYS A 109 1.70 17.58 12.15
N TRP A 110 0.45 17.15 12.21
CA TRP A 110 -0.02 15.85 11.76
C TRP A 110 -1.01 16.09 10.64
N LEU A 111 -0.72 15.50 9.49
CA LEU A 111 -1.39 15.79 8.24
C LEU A 111 -1.63 14.46 7.51
N ASP A 112 -2.72 14.39 6.75
CA ASP A 112 -2.93 13.32 5.79
C ASP A 112 -2.55 13.82 4.40
N TRP A 113 -1.69 13.08 3.71
CA TRP A 113 -1.28 13.36 2.33
C TRP A 113 -1.90 12.34 1.39
N ARG A 114 -2.40 12.80 0.24
CA ARG A 114 -2.92 11.96 -0.82
C ARG A 114 -2.14 12.19 -2.12
N GLY A 115 -1.83 11.11 -2.82
CA GLY A 115 -1.29 11.14 -4.17
C GLY A 115 -1.97 10.14 -5.09
N THR A 116 -2.19 10.54 -6.33
CA THR A 116 -2.64 9.66 -7.42
C THR A 116 -1.46 9.40 -8.34
N LEU A 117 -1.04 8.14 -8.49
CA LEU A 117 0.10 7.79 -9.33
C LEU A 117 -0.21 7.98 -10.82
N SER A 118 0.66 8.71 -11.53
CA SER A 118 0.50 9.01 -12.98
C SER A 118 0.45 7.76 -13.86
N ALA A 119 1.00 6.64 -13.39
CA ALA A 119 1.26 5.47 -14.22
C ALA A 119 0.14 4.41 -14.17
N ASN A 120 -0.71 4.41 -13.14
CA ASN A 120 -1.78 3.43 -12.98
C ASN A 120 -3.05 3.96 -12.26
N ASP A 121 -3.13 5.27 -12.01
CA ASP A 121 -4.24 5.93 -11.30
C ASP A 121 -4.49 5.40 -9.86
N GLN A 122 -3.53 4.67 -9.28
CA GLN A 122 -3.63 4.23 -7.88
C GLN A 122 -3.59 5.45 -6.97
N VAL A 123 -4.59 5.55 -6.08
CA VAL A 123 -4.67 6.55 -5.03
C VAL A 123 -4.04 6.00 -3.76
N ILE A 124 -3.12 6.77 -3.17
CA ILE A 124 -2.38 6.41 -1.97
C ILE A 124 -2.57 7.52 -0.93
N ASP A 125 -2.94 7.13 0.29
CA ASP A 125 -3.08 8.01 1.45
C ASP A 125 -1.96 7.71 2.46
N ILE A 126 -1.25 8.73 2.92
CA ILE A 126 -0.11 8.60 3.82
C ILE A 126 -0.26 9.59 4.99
N PRO A 127 -0.29 9.11 6.25
CA PRO A 127 -0.18 10.00 7.40
C PRO A 127 1.26 10.54 7.48
N ILE A 128 1.39 11.84 7.63
CA ILE A 128 2.67 12.56 7.67
C ILE A 128 2.77 13.36 8.96
N HIS A 129 3.93 13.26 9.62
CA HIS A 129 4.33 14.18 10.66
C HIS A 129 5.42 15.10 10.16
N LEU A 130 5.22 16.41 10.26
CA LEU A 130 6.26 17.41 9.98
C LEU A 130 6.52 18.21 11.25
N THR A 131 7.78 18.58 11.47
CA THR A 131 8.16 19.47 12.57
C THR A 131 9.17 20.51 12.11
N TYR A 132 8.95 21.74 12.54
CA TYR A 132 9.68 22.92 12.09
C TYR A 132 10.26 23.68 13.29
N GLN A 133 11.57 23.87 13.32
CA GLN A 133 12.23 24.73 14.30
C GLN A 133 12.29 26.18 13.80
N PHE A 134 11.90 27.12 14.65
CA PHE A 134 11.93 28.55 14.35
C PHE A 134 12.99 29.30 15.17
N ILE A 135 13.71 30.19 14.50
CA ILE A 135 14.57 31.23 15.11
C ILE A 135 14.24 32.55 14.40
N ASP A 136 13.96 33.61 15.16
CA ASP A 136 13.63 34.95 14.65
C ASP A 136 12.53 34.96 13.57
N GLY A 137 11.54 34.07 13.73
CA GLY A 137 10.41 33.93 12.80
C GLY A 137 10.72 33.20 11.49
N LYS A 138 11.95 32.67 11.33
CA LYS A 138 12.37 31.87 10.18
C LYS A 138 12.59 30.41 10.56
N ILE A 139 12.37 29.52 9.62
CA ILE A 139 12.63 28.09 9.78
C ILE A 139 14.13 27.83 9.61
N VAL A 140 14.72 27.21 10.62
CA VAL A 140 16.12 26.77 10.61
C VAL A 140 16.26 25.26 10.46
N ARG A 141 15.18 24.52 10.72
CA ARG A 141 15.15 23.07 10.57
C ARG A 141 13.75 22.56 10.29
N GLU A 142 13.65 21.61 9.39
CA GLU A 142 12.44 20.84 9.10
C GLU A 142 12.77 19.34 9.23
N VAL A 143 11.87 18.58 9.84
CA VAL A 143 11.93 17.12 9.82
C VAL A 143 10.57 16.60 9.39
N GLY A 144 10.55 15.77 8.35
CA GLY A 144 9.36 15.07 7.89
C GLY A 144 9.51 13.56 8.05
N MET A 145 8.47 12.93 8.59
CA MET A 145 8.39 11.49 8.84
C MET A 145 7.10 10.94 8.26
N TRP A 146 7.22 9.91 7.42
CA TRP A 146 6.11 9.18 6.82
C TRP A 146 6.59 7.82 6.32
N ASP A 147 5.67 6.89 6.06
CA ASP A 147 6.01 5.61 5.42
C ASP A 147 5.83 5.72 3.88
N PRO A 148 6.92 5.74 3.08
CA PRO A 148 6.83 5.80 1.63
C PRO A 148 6.65 4.41 0.97
N THR A 149 6.55 3.34 1.75
CA THR A 149 6.66 1.96 1.24
C THR A 149 5.63 1.66 0.15
N GLU A 150 4.39 2.11 0.29
CA GLU A 150 3.35 1.86 -0.70
C GLU A 150 3.68 2.51 -2.05
N VAL A 151 4.11 3.77 -2.04
CA VAL A 151 4.57 4.48 -3.26
C VAL A 151 5.77 3.77 -3.87
N VAL A 152 6.78 3.44 -3.06
CA VAL A 152 8.01 2.80 -3.54
C VAL A 152 7.72 1.45 -4.17
N LEU A 153 6.90 0.62 -3.53
CA LEU A 153 6.51 -0.69 -4.06
C LEU A 153 5.72 -0.57 -5.37
N ALA A 154 4.80 0.38 -5.45
CA ALA A 154 4.03 0.63 -6.67
C ALA A 154 4.94 1.06 -7.83
N LEU A 155 5.86 2.02 -7.59
CA LEU A 155 6.83 2.46 -8.59
C LEU A 155 7.76 1.31 -9.04
N GLN A 156 8.23 0.49 -8.09
CA GLN A 156 9.07 -0.69 -8.39
C GLN A 156 8.31 -1.74 -9.21
N GLU A 157 7.04 -2.01 -8.89
CA GLU A 157 6.23 -2.94 -9.68
C GLU A 157 6.07 -2.47 -11.12
N MET A 158 5.87 -1.16 -11.32
CA MET A 158 5.76 -0.58 -12.65
C MET A 158 7.09 -0.60 -13.39
N GLU A 159 8.19 -0.30 -12.72
CA GLU A 159 9.54 -0.41 -13.31
C GLU A 159 9.84 -1.86 -13.72
N MET A 160 9.48 -2.85 -12.89
CA MET A 160 9.61 -4.26 -13.22
C MET A 160 8.79 -4.62 -14.46
N LYS A 161 7.52 -4.21 -14.53
CA LYS A 161 6.67 -4.46 -15.71
C LYS A 161 7.22 -3.80 -16.98
N ASN A 162 7.74 -2.57 -16.87
CA ASN A 162 8.30 -1.83 -17.99
C ASN A 162 9.64 -2.39 -18.47
N SER A 163 10.43 -2.98 -17.56
CA SER A 163 11.74 -3.57 -17.84
C SER A 163 11.71 -5.04 -18.24
N MET A 164 10.53 -5.66 -18.35
CA MET A 164 10.38 -7.05 -18.81
C MET A 164 10.99 -7.25 -20.20
N SER A 165 11.79 -8.31 -20.34
CA SER A 165 12.32 -8.77 -21.62
C SER A 165 11.21 -9.25 -22.57
N ALA A 166 11.54 -9.41 -23.85
CA ALA A 166 10.59 -9.94 -24.84
C ALA A 166 10.09 -11.34 -24.45
N ASP A 167 10.98 -12.20 -23.96
CA ASP A 167 10.65 -13.55 -23.49
C ASP A 167 9.70 -13.49 -22.27
N GLU A 168 9.97 -12.60 -21.31
CA GLU A 168 9.12 -12.43 -20.13
C GLU A 168 7.72 -11.88 -20.50
N LYS A 169 7.64 -10.98 -21.49
CA LYS A 169 6.35 -10.49 -22.03
C LYS A 169 5.57 -11.60 -22.73
N GLN A 170 6.26 -12.47 -23.48
CA GLN A 170 5.64 -13.64 -24.08
C GLN A 170 5.11 -14.61 -23.02
N ILE A 171 5.90 -14.86 -21.96
CA ILE A 171 5.47 -15.69 -20.82
C ILE A 171 4.24 -15.08 -20.14
N GLN A 172 4.20 -13.76 -19.94
CA GLN A 172 3.01 -13.08 -19.39
C GLN A 172 1.78 -13.33 -20.26
N ALA A 173 1.90 -13.17 -21.59
CA ALA A 173 0.79 -13.44 -22.51
C ALA A 173 0.33 -14.92 -22.45
N THR A 174 1.26 -15.86 -22.29
CA THR A 174 0.93 -17.28 -22.09
C THR A 174 0.17 -17.51 -20.77
N ILE A 175 0.61 -16.87 -19.68
CA ILE A 175 -0.08 -16.92 -18.38
C ILE A 175 -1.49 -16.34 -18.50
N ASP A 176 -1.65 -15.18 -19.12
CA ASP A 176 -2.94 -14.54 -19.31
C ASP A 176 -3.91 -15.45 -20.09
N ASN A 177 -3.41 -16.13 -21.12
CA ASN A 177 -4.20 -17.10 -21.87
C ASN A 177 -4.56 -18.36 -21.06
N ILE A 178 -3.65 -18.86 -20.20
CA ILE A 178 -3.92 -20.00 -19.31
C ILE A 178 -5.03 -19.64 -18.31
N ILE A 179 -4.98 -18.45 -17.71
CA ILE A 179 -6.03 -17.97 -16.79
C ILE A 179 -7.35 -17.73 -17.51
N LYS A 180 -7.29 -17.17 -18.72
CA LYS A 180 -8.48 -17.03 -19.58
C LYS A 180 -9.08 -18.40 -19.87
N ALA A 181 -8.27 -19.38 -20.29
CA ALA A 181 -8.71 -20.75 -20.56
C ALA A 181 -9.39 -21.38 -19.35
N TRP A 182 -8.81 -21.23 -18.15
CA TRP A 182 -9.44 -21.61 -16.90
C TRP A 182 -10.79 -20.93 -16.70
N ASN A 183 -10.89 -19.63 -16.88
CA ASN A 183 -12.12 -18.87 -16.60
C ASN A 183 -13.22 -19.05 -17.65
N THR A 184 -12.87 -19.45 -18.88
CA THR A 184 -13.84 -19.64 -19.98
C THR A 184 -14.07 -21.11 -20.33
N ASN A 185 -13.50 -22.05 -19.56
CA ASN A 185 -13.54 -23.48 -19.87
C ASN A 185 -13.06 -23.80 -21.29
N ASP A 186 -12.00 -23.12 -21.75
CA ASP A 186 -11.47 -23.24 -23.12
C ASP A 186 -10.22 -24.13 -23.13
N LYS A 187 -10.44 -25.43 -23.34
CA LYS A 187 -9.36 -26.43 -23.35
C LYS A 187 -8.43 -26.27 -24.54
N ASP A 188 -8.92 -25.82 -25.70
CA ASP A 188 -8.08 -25.63 -26.87
C ASP A 188 -7.10 -24.47 -26.65
N LEU A 189 -7.56 -23.38 -26.01
CA LEU A 189 -6.70 -22.30 -25.58
C LEU A 189 -5.69 -22.77 -24.52
N MET A 190 -6.10 -23.61 -23.58
CA MET A 190 -5.18 -24.22 -22.61
C MET A 190 -4.07 -25.00 -23.35
N TYR A 191 -4.44 -25.92 -24.24
CA TYR A 191 -3.49 -26.78 -24.95
C TYR A 191 -2.55 -26.00 -25.86
N ALA A 192 -3.03 -24.92 -26.49
CA ALA A 192 -2.19 -24.05 -27.30
C ALA A 192 -1.03 -23.41 -26.50
N ASN A 193 -1.24 -23.18 -25.20
CA ASN A 193 -0.30 -22.51 -24.28
C ASN A 193 0.57 -23.47 -23.45
N LEU A 194 0.37 -24.78 -23.57
CA LEU A 194 1.16 -25.80 -22.88
C LEU A 194 2.14 -26.50 -23.83
N ALA A 195 3.28 -26.90 -23.30
CA ALA A 195 4.17 -27.83 -23.97
C ALA A 195 3.54 -29.23 -24.04
N ASN A 196 3.82 -29.98 -25.10
CA ASN A 196 3.26 -31.33 -25.28
C ASN A 196 3.63 -32.31 -24.16
N ASN A 197 4.72 -32.04 -23.45
CA ASN A 197 5.24 -32.79 -22.32
C ASN A 197 5.11 -32.04 -20.98
N ILE A 198 4.10 -31.16 -20.86
CA ILE A 198 3.79 -30.47 -19.61
C ILE A 198 3.72 -31.45 -18.45
N VAL A 199 4.43 -31.14 -17.36
CA VAL A 199 4.30 -31.84 -16.08
C VAL A 199 3.65 -30.92 -15.07
N ARG A 200 2.49 -31.30 -14.53
CA ARG A 200 1.88 -30.63 -13.38
C ARG A 200 2.07 -31.47 -12.13
N THR A 201 2.49 -30.84 -11.05
CA THR A 201 2.44 -31.44 -9.71
C THR A 201 1.50 -30.66 -8.80
N ASP A 202 0.76 -31.38 -7.96
CA ASP A 202 0.00 -30.81 -6.84
C ASP A 202 0.62 -31.33 -5.53
N ASN A 203 1.13 -30.42 -4.70
CA ASN A 203 1.82 -30.73 -3.44
C ASN A 203 2.89 -31.84 -3.59
N GLY A 204 3.63 -31.83 -4.71
CA GLY A 204 4.70 -32.78 -5.02
C GLY A 204 4.26 -34.09 -5.69
N THR A 205 2.97 -34.31 -5.90
CA THR A 205 2.44 -35.49 -6.62
C THR A 205 2.20 -35.14 -8.08
N ILE A 206 2.60 -36.00 -9.03
CA ILE A 206 2.39 -35.76 -10.46
C ILE A 206 0.91 -35.98 -10.80
N MET A 207 0.29 -34.96 -11.41
CA MET A 207 -1.13 -34.91 -11.73
C MET A 207 -1.41 -34.84 -13.22
N ALA A 208 -0.46 -34.33 -14.03
CA ALA A 208 -0.55 -34.31 -15.49
C ALA A 208 0.83 -34.52 -16.10
N ASN A 209 0.90 -35.25 -17.23
CA ASN A 209 2.14 -35.41 -18.03
C ASN A 209 1.96 -35.02 -19.51
N LYS A 210 0.78 -34.51 -19.89
CA LYS A 210 0.44 -34.01 -21.23
C LYS A 210 -0.72 -33.03 -21.13
N PRO A 211 -0.95 -32.19 -22.16
CA PRO A 211 -1.99 -31.17 -22.11
C PRO A 211 -3.39 -31.70 -21.82
N SER A 212 -3.77 -32.87 -22.38
CA SER A 212 -5.10 -33.45 -22.14
C SER A 212 -5.36 -33.77 -20.67
N ASP A 213 -4.35 -34.29 -19.95
CA ASP A 213 -4.48 -34.58 -18.52
C ASP A 213 -4.73 -33.27 -17.74
N TYR A 214 -4.10 -32.18 -18.16
CA TYR A 214 -4.35 -30.85 -17.60
C TYR A 214 -5.79 -30.38 -17.88
N GLY A 215 -6.28 -30.61 -19.11
CA GLY A 215 -7.64 -30.28 -19.52
C GLY A 215 -8.72 -31.00 -18.70
N ASP A 216 -8.45 -32.22 -18.24
CA ASP A 216 -9.37 -32.98 -17.38
C ASP A 216 -9.64 -32.25 -16.05
N PHE A 217 -8.67 -31.50 -15.51
CA PHE A 217 -8.90 -30.66 -14.32
C PHE A 217 -9.89 -29.53 -14.59
N ILE A 218 -9.82 -28.91 -15.78
CA ILE A 218 -10.78 -27.88 -16.18
C ILE A 218 -12.19 -28.48 -16.20
N ASP A 219 -12.36 -29.66 -16.81
CA ASP A 219 -13.65 -30.35 -16.85
C ASP A 219 -14.18 -30.69 -15.44
N ILE A 220 -13.31 -31.15 -14.53
CA ILE A 220 -13.66 -31.47 -13.14
C ILE A 220 -14.21 -30.23 -12.42
N TYR A 221 -13.48 -29.11 -12.46
CA TYR A 221 -13.88 -27.91 -11.72
C TYR A 221 -15.09 -27.21 -12.37
N HIS A 222 -15.12 -27.01 -13.68
CA HIS A 222 -16.30 -26.42 -14.35
C HIS A 222 -17.53 -27.33 -14.33
N GLY A 223 -17.32 -28.64 -14.31
CA GLY A 223 -18.39 -29.62 -14.17
C GLY A 223 -19.11 -29.51 -12.82
N ALA A 224 -18.36 -29.26 -11.74
CA ALA A 224 -18.87 -29.15 -10.37
C ALA A 224 -19.29 -27.73 -9.97
N PHE A 225 -18.60 -26.71 -10.51
CA PHE A 225 -18.73 -25.29 -10.21
C PHE A 225 -18.92 -24.51 -11.52
N PRO A 226 -20.17 -24.36 -12.03
CA PRO A 226 -20.40 -23.66 -13.30
C PRO A 226 -19.99 -22.17 -13.32
N ASP A 227 -19.80 -21.58 -12.15
CA ASP A 227 -19.29 -20.22 -11.93
C ASP A 227 -17.83 -20.22 -11.43
N PHE A 228 -17.07 -21.28 -11.71
CA PHE A 228 -15.66 -21.39 -11.33
C PHE A 228 -14.85 -20.22 -11.89
N LYS A 229 -14.06 -19.59 -11.02
CA LYS A 229 -13.21 -18.46 -11.38
C LYS A 229 -11.86 -18.57 -10.71
N VAL A 230 -10.81 -18.32 -11.48
CA VAL A 230 -9.42 -18.18 -11.05
C VAL A 230 -9.03 -16.71 -11.17
N ASN A 231 -8.43 -16.16 -10.11
CA ASN A 231 -7.79 -14.85 -10.12
C ASN A 231 -6.29 -15.02 -9.83
N LEU A 232 -5.46 -14.20 -10.49
CA LEU A 232 -4.05 -14.07 -10.13
C LEU A 232 -3.91 -12.89 -9.16
N ASP A 233 -3.56 -13.20 -7.92
CA ASP A 233 -3.41 -12.19 -6.88
C ASP A 233 -2.03 -11.50 -7.00
N LYS A 234 -1.00 -12.26 -7.40
CA LYS A 234 0.34 -11.73 -7.67
C LYS A 234 1.08 -12.62 -8.65
N THR A 235 1.77 -11.98 -9.61
CA THR A 235 2.64 -12.67 -10.57
C THR A 235 4.00 -12.02 -10.60
N VAL A 236 5.05 -12.83 -10.49
CA VAL A 236 6.44 -12.41 -10.71
C VAL A 236 7.04 -13.31 -11.77
N ILE A 237 7.51 -12.72 -12.86
CA ILE A 237 8.22 -13.43 -13.94
C ILE A 237 9.70 -13.07 -13.84
N LYS A 238 10.55 -14.10 -13.86
CA LYS A 238 12.00 -13.91 -13.89
C LYS A 238 12.65 -14.95 -14.78
N GLY A 239 13.21 -14.50 -15.90
CA GLY A 239 13.74 -15.41 -16.92
C GLY A 239 12.63 -16.33 -17.44
N ASN A 240 12.84 -17.65 -17.41
CA ASN A 240 11.86 -18.62 -17.91
C ASN A 240 10.91 -19.18 -16.84
N LYS A 241 10.78 -18.52 -15.69
CA LYS A 241 9.92 -18.94 -14.59
C LYS A 241 8.92 -17.86 -14.21
N ALA A 242 7.74 -18.30 -13.77
CA ALA A 242 6.75 -17.45 -13.13
C ALA A 242 6.38 -18.00 -11.75
N TYR A 243 6.17 -17.09 -10.80
CA TYR A 243 5.76 -17.37 -9.43
C TYR A 243 4.43 -16.68 -9.22
N MET A 244 3.39 -17.45 -8.94
CA MET A 244 2.02 -16.96 -8.97
C MET A 244 1.29 -17.30 -7.68
N ASN A 245 0.80 -16.28 -6.98
CA ASN A 245 -0.29 -16.46 -6.01
C ASN A 245 -1.61 -16.36 -6.76
N TRP A 246 -2.51 -17.29 -6.49
CA TRP A 246 -3.80 -17.35 -7.14
C TRP A 246 -4.90 -17.71 -6.15
N SER A 247 -6.10 -17.27 -6.46
CA SER A 247 -7.32 -17.60 -5.74
C SER A 247 -8.33 -18.23 -6.69
N CYS A 248 -9.06 -19.22 -6.20
CA CYS A 248 -10.14 -19.89 -6.92
C CYS A 248 -11.45 -19.77 -6.15
N THR A 249 -12.53 -19.43 -6.85
CA THR A 249 -13.89 -19.33 -6.28
C THR A 249 -14.88 -20.12 -7.11
N GLY A 250 -15.97 -20.57 -6.50
CA GLY A 250 -17.10 -21.17 -7.23
C GLY A 250 -18.22 -21.64 -6.30
N THR A 251 -19.37 -21.97 -6.88
CA THR A 251 -20.55 -22.51 -6.20
C THR A 251 -20.80 -23.95 -6.64
N ASN A 252 -20.76 -24.89 -5.69
CA ASN A 252 -20.92 -26.30 -6.00
C ASN A 252 -22.38 -26.66 -6.26
N THR A 253 -22.79 -26.68 -7.53
CA THR A 253 -24.17 -26.97 -7.95
C THR A 253 -24.33 -28.34 -8.61
N LYS A 254 -23.23 -29.04 -8.86
CA LYS A 254 -23.21 -30.41 -9.40
C LYS A 254 -22.34 -31.35 -8.58
N ASP A 255 -22.33 -32.62 -8.97
CA ASP A 255 -21.45 -33.62 -8.35
C ASP A 255 -20.00 -33.14 -8.38
N PHE A 256 -19.29 -33.32 -7.26
CA PHE A 256 -17.86 -33.05 -7.18
C PHE A 256 -17.15 -34.27 -6.59
N MET A 257 -16.38 -34.95 -7.44
CA MET A 257 -15.59 -36.12 -7.08
C MET A 257 -16.41 -37.22 -6.38
N GLY A 258 -17.63 -37.47 -6.87
CA GLY A 258 -18.53 -38.50 -6.34
C GLY A 258 -19.36 -38.07 -5.13
N ASN A 259 -19.32 -36.79 -4.75
CA ASN A 259 -20.16 -36.22 -3.70
C ASN A 259 -21.30 -35.39 -4.29
N ALA A 260 -22.49 -35.56 -3.74
CA ALA A 260 -23.69 -34.84 -4.16
C ALA A 260 -23.56 -33.32 -3.96
N PRO A 261 -24.15 -32.49 -4.85
CA PRO A 261 -24.02 -31.04 -4.79
C PRO A 261 -24.51 -30.44 -3.47
N THR A 262 -23.79 -29.45 -2.98
CA THR A 262 -24.06 -28.81 -1.66
C THR A 262 -24.68 -27.43 -1.76
N ASN A 263 -24.63 -26.79 -2.93
CA ASN A 263 -24.97 -25.38 -3.16
C ASN A 263 -24.15 -24.37 -2.33
N LYS A 264 -23.03 -24.80 -1.75
CA LYS A 264 -22.12 -23.93 -1.00
C LYS A 264 -21.09 -23.28 -1.92
N LYS A 265 -20.61 -22.12 -1.50
CA LYS A 265 -19.48 -21.43 -2.14
C LYS A 265 -18.16 -21.94 -1.57
N ILE A 266 -17.13 -21.91 -2.40
CA ILE A 266 -15.74 -22.12 -2.00
C ILE A 266 -14.91 -20.89 -2.34
N GLU A 267 -13.90 -20.64 -1.51
CA GLU A 267 -12.74 -19.81 -1.82
C GLU A 267 -11.50 -20.56 -1.35
N THR A 268 -10.51 -20.68 -2.23
CA THR A 268 -9.22 -21.30 -1.89
C THR A 268 -8.08 -20.53 -2.53
N HIS A 269 -6.93 -20.54 -1.85
CA HIS A 269 -5.72 -19.87 -2.32
C HIS A 269 -4.64 -20.91 -2.58
N GLY A 270 -3.78 -20.59 -3.54
CA GLY A 270 -2.62 -21.41 -3.84
C GLY A 270 -1.47 -20.59 -4.37
N PHE A 271 -0.34 -21.28 -4.45
CA PHE A 271 0.87 -20.78 -5.06
C PHE A 271 1.33 -21.76 -6.13
N SER A 272 1.78 -21.27 -7.28
CA SER A 272 2.39 -22.13 -8.29
C SER A 272 3.70 -21.55 -8.81
N VAL A 273 4.65 -22.46 -9.06
CA VAL A 273 5.87 -22.16 -9.81
C VAL A 273 5.74 -22.76 -11.20
N TRP A 274 5.70 -21.89 -12.21
CA TRP A 274 5.66 -22.28 -13.60
C TRP A 274 7.06 -22.18 -14.22
N THR A 275 7.39 -23.15 -15.08
CA THR A 275 8.59 -23.12 -15.92
C THR A 275 8.16 -23.17 -17.38
N PHE A 276 8.72 -22.28 -18.19
CA PHE A 276 8.41 -22.13 -19.61
C PHE A 276 9.56 -22.62 -20.49
N ASN A 277 9.22 -23.19 -21.64
CA ASN A 277 10.20 -23.60 -22.64
C ASN A 277 10.63 -22.42 -23.53
N LYS A 278 11.50 -22.68 -24.52
CA LYS A 278 12.04 -21.64 -25.41
C LYS A 278 10.98 -21.00 -26.31
N GLU A 279 9.88 -21.71 -26.53
CA GLU A 279 8.72 -21.22 -27.29
C GLU A 279 7.74 -20.42 -26.41
N GLY A 280 8.07 -20.17 -25.13
CA GLY A 280 7.23 -19.46 -24.18
C GLY A 280 6.04 -20.27 -23.66
N LYS A 281 5.95 -21.58 -23.95
CA LYS A 281 4.85 -22.44 -23.48
C LYS A 281 5.11 -23.00 -22.10
N GLY A 282 4.04 -23.20 -21.31
CA GLY A 282 4.11 -23.80 -19.99
C GLY A 282 4.59 -25.26 -20.09
N ALA A 283 5.78 -25.55 -19.54
CA ALA A 283 6.42 -26.86 -19.60
C ALA A 283 6.38 -27.60 -18.26
N LYS A 284 6.29 -26.86 -17.15
CA LYS A 284 6.09 -27.43 -15.82
C LYS A 284 5.28 -26.49 -14.95
N GLU A 285 4.38 -27.04 -14.14
CA GLU A 285 3.77 -26.36 -13.01
C GLU A 285 4.00 -27.18 -11.74
N ASP A 286 4.50 -26.54 -10.70
CA ASP A 286 4.48 -27.05 -9.33
C ASP A 286 3.47 -26.23 -8.52
N ALA A 287 2.28 -26.79 -8.29
CA ALA A 287 1.18 -26.15 -7.58
C ALA A 287 1.11 -26.59 -6.11
N PHE A 288 0.88 -25.64 -5.22
CA PHE A 288 0.79 -25.82 -3.77
C PHE A 288 -0.48 -25.16 -3.26
N TYR A 289 -1.41 -25.95 -2.73
CA TYR A 289 -2.69 -25.46 -2.23
C TYR A 289 -3.35 -26.49 -1.31
N ASP A 290 -4.25 -26.01 -0.45
CA ASP A 290 -4.94 -26.85 0.53
C ASP A 290 -6.24 -27.44 -0.06
N ASN A 291 -6.15 -28.68 -0.55
CA ASN A 291 -7.31 -29.44 -0.99
C ASN A 291 -8.32 -29.68 0.15
N MET A 292 -7.85 -29.85 1.39
CA MET A 292 -8.72 -30.13 2.53
C MET A 292 -9.58 -28.92 2.89
N ALA A 293 -9.09 -27.70 2.66
CA ALA A 293 -9.86 -26.47 2.84
C ALA A 293 -11.12 -26.46 1.96
N VAL A 294 -11.03 -26.92 0.71
CA VAL A 294 -12.18 -27.00 -0.22
C VAL A 294 -13.20 -28.04 0.28
N PHE A 295 -12.74 -29.24 0.62
CA PHE A 295 -13.61 -30.31 1.13
C PHE A 295 -14.33 -29.89 2.43
N THR A 296 -13.61 -29.22 3.34
CA THR A 296 -14.16 -28.72 4.61
C THR A 296 -15.26 -27.70 4.38
N GLN A 297 -15.07 -26.74 3.46
CA GLN A 297 -16.09 -25.74 3.10
C GLN A 297 -17.37 -26.39 2.55
N LEU A 298 -17.22 -27.43 1.73
CA LEU A 298 -18.36 -28.18 1.18
C LEU A 298 -19.02 -29.07 2.23
N GLY A 299 -18.30 -29.47 3.28
CA GLY A 299 -18.75 -30.44 4.28
C GLY A 299 -18.59 -31.88 3.80
N TYR A 300 -17.64 -32.12 2.89
CA TYR A 300 -17.29 -33.45 2.43
C TYR A 300 -16.26 -34.10 3.34
N SER A 301 -16.30 -35.43 3.37
CA SER A 301 -15.19 -36.21 3.91
C SER A 301 -14.11 -36.33 2.84
N MET A 302 -12.84 -36.32 3.26
CA MET A 302 -11.74 -36.61 2.34
C MET A 302 -11.93 -38.00 1.71
N PRO A 303 -11.68 -38.15 0.40
CA PRO A 303 -11.62 -39.47 -0.21
C PRO A 303 -10.55 -40.29 0.51
N ALA A 304 -10.85 -41.57 0.77
CA ALA A 304 -9.87 -42.47 1.38
C ALA A 304 -8.60 -42.50 0.50
N PRO A 305 -7.39 -42.45 1.07
CA PRO A 305 -6.18 -42.61 0.30
C PRO A 305 -6.21 -43.98 -0.40
N ASN A 306 -6.00 -43.97 -1.72
CA ASN A 306 -5.81 -45.19 -2.51
C ASN A 306 -4.44 -45.81 -2.23
#